data_AF-A0A957FJT8-F1
#
_entry.id   AF-A0A957FJT8-F1
#
_cell.length_a   1.000
_cell.length_b   1.000
_cell.length_c   1.000
_cell.angle_alpha   90.00
_cell.angle_beta   90.00
_cell.angle_gamma   90.00
#
_symmetry.space_group_name_H-M   'P 1'
#
loop_
_entity.id
_entity.type
_entity.pdbx_description
1 polymer ?
#
loop_
_entity_poly.entity_id
_entity_poly.type
_entity_poly.pdbx_seq_one_letter_code
_entity_poly.pdbx_strand_id
1 'polypeptide(L)' 'VKGPAAKMMEEMGMAVSATAVADYYGDLIDGFVYDAQDAGLLEGRDLASLCVDTIMRTPADRARLAQDVLDFALELT' A
#
# COMPACT_ATOMS: atom_id res chain seq x y z
N VAL A 1 -5.83 10.28 -5.37
CA VAL A 1 -7.00 9.71 -4.65
C VAL A 1 -7.63 10.81 -3.80
N LYS A 2 -8.94 10.78 -3.53
CA LYS A 2 -9.61 11.74 -2.63
C LYS A 2 -10.31 10.96 -1.52
N GLY A 3 -10.27 11.46 -0.28
CA GLY A 3 -10.96 10.83 0.85
C GLY A 3 -10.54 11.44 2.19
N PRO A 4 -11.25 11.11 3.28
CA PRO A 4 -10.99 11.66 4.61
C PRO A 4 -9.78 11.01 5.33
N ALA A 5 -9.14 10.00 4.73
CA ALA A 5 -8.11 9.19 5.39
C ALA A 5 -6.97 10.02 5.98
N ALA A 6 -6.43 10.98 5.23
CA ALA A 6 -5.35 11.86 5.73
C ALA A 6 -5.76 12.60 7.01
N LYS A 7 -6.95 13.21 7.03
CA LYS A 7 -7.50 13.89 8.20
C LYS A 7 -7.69 12.92 9.38
N MET A 8 -8.23 11.73 9.13
CA MET A 8 -8.44 10.74 10.18
C MET A 8 -7.12 10.28 10.79
N MET A 9 -6.08 10.06 9.98
CA MET A 9 -4.75 9.70 10.44
C MET A 9 -4.15 10.81 11.31
N GLU A 10 -4.25 12.07 10.87
CA GLU A 10 -3.80 13.24 11.64
C GLU A 10 -4.52 13.33 12.99
N GLU A 11 -5.85 13.14 13.02
CA GLU A 11 -6.65 13.14 14.26
C GLU A 11 -6.29 11.98 15.21
N MET A 12 -5.78 10.87 14.67
CA MET A 12 -5.24 9.75 15.46
C MET A 12 -3.76 9.94 15.85
N GLY A 13 -3.13 11.04 15.49
CA GLY A 13 -1.71 11.30 15.75
C GLY A 13 -0.76 10.44 14.91
N MET A 14 -1.22 9.91 13.78
CA MET A 14 -0.44 9.10 12.85
C MET A 14 0.13 9.97 11.72
N ALA A 15 1.34 9.67 11.27
CA ALA A 15 1.90 10.30 10.08
C ALA A 15 1.09 9.89 8.83
N VAL A 16 0.83 10.83 7.93
CA VAL A 16 0.14 10.54 6.66
C VAL A 16 1.14 9.97 5.65
N SER A 17 1.46 8.68 5.78
CA SER A 17 2.38 7.96 4.89
C SER A 17 2.00 6.49 4.73
N ALA A 18 2.43 5.88 3.62
CA ALA A 18 2.30 4.45 3.38
C ALA A 18 2.96 3.62 4.50
N THR A 19 4.14 4.04 4.95
CA THR A 19 4.87 3.42 6.06
C THR A 19 4.05 3.37 7.34
N ALA A 20 3.38 4.46 7.71
CA ALA A 20 2.56 4.51 8.92
C ALA A 20 1.33 3.61 8.83
N VAL A 21 0.76 3.43 7.62
CA VAL A 21 -0.34 2.48 7.40
C VAL A 21 0.16 1.04 7.56
N ALA A 22 1.31 0.69 6.98
CA ALA A 22 1.90 -0.63 7.14
C ALA A 22 2.22 -0.93 8.62
N ASP A 23 2.82 0.02 9.34
CA ASP A 23 3.12 -0.09 10.78
C ASP A 23 1.87 -0.26 11.64
N TYR A 24 0.77 0.41 11.25
CA TYR A 24 -0.50 0.30 11.98
C TYR A 24 -1.10 -1.10 11.92
N TYR A 25 -0.98 -1.77 10.76
CA TYR A 25 -1.44 -3.15 10.62
C TYR A 25 -0.46 -4.16 11.22
N GLY A 26 0.85 -3.90 11.15
CA GLY A 26 1.89 -4.74 11.75
C GLY A 26 1.76 -6.21 11.34
N ASP A 27 1.87 -7.10 12.32
CA ASP A 27 1.84 -8.56 12.13
C ASP A 27 0.49 -9.12 11.64
N LEU A 28 -0.54 -8.28 11.47
CA LEU A 28 -1.83 -8.72 10.92
C LEU A 28 -1.76 -8.99 9.41
N ILE A 29 -0.79 -8.38 8.71
CA ILE A 29 -0.66 -8.48 7.25
C ILE A 29 0.62 -9.22 6.86
N ASP A 30 0.50 -10.12 5.89
CA ASP A 30 1.66 -10.83 5.33
C ASP A 30 2.36 -10.01 4.23
N GLY A 31 1.67 -9.02 3.66
CA GLY A 31 2.24 -8.14 2.65
C GLY A 31 1.47 -6.83 2.47
N PHE A 32 2.16 -5.85 1.88
CA PHE A 32 1.62 -4.50 1.70
C PHE A 32 1.87 -3.94 0.29
N VAL A 33 0.80 -3.48 -0.36
CA VAL A 33 0.86 -2.87 -1.70
C VAL A 33 0.71 -1.37 -1.59
N TYR A 34 1.62 -0.63 -2.20
CA TYR A 34 1.67 0.83 -2.10
C TYR A 34 2.09 1.49 -3.42
N ASP A 35 1.91 2.81 -3.50
CA ASP A 35 2.03 3.53 -4.76
C ASP A 35 3.49 3.72 -5.20
N ALA A 36 3.71 3.69 -6.51
CA ALA A 36 5.01 3.98 -7.13
C ALA A 36 5.59 5.36 -6.76
N GLN A 37 4.75 6.33 -6.39
CA GLN A 37 5.22 7.64 -5.90
C GLN A 37 5.90 7.59 -4.53
N ASP A 38 5.67 6.52 -3.78
CA ASP A 38 6.23 6.27 -2.44
C ASP A 38 7.44 5.31 -2.50
N ALA A 39 8.02 5.09 -3.69
CA ALA A 39 9.17 4.21 -3.90
C ALA A 39 10.31 4.50 -2.89
N GLY A 40 10.91 3.44 -2.35
CA GLY A 40 11.96 3.52 -1.34
C GLY A 40 11.47 3.60 0.12
N LEU A 41 10.20 3.94 0.39
CA LEU A 41 9.73 4.15 1.78
C LEU A 41 9.63 2.87 2.63
N LEU A 42 9.56 1.70 2.00
CA LEU A 42 9.47 0.41 2.67
C LEU A 42 10.70 -0.49 2.43
N GLU A 43 11.73 0.02 1.77
CA GLU A 43 12.97 -0.73 1.53
C GLU A 43 13.65 -1.11 2.85
N GLY A 44 14.11 -2.36 2.94
CA GLY A 44 14.84 -2.87 4.10
C GLY A 44 13.99 -3.20 5.33
N ARG A 45 12.66 -3.11 5.22
CA ARG A 45 11.74 -3.57 6.27
C ARG A 45 11.46 -5.06 6.14
N ASP A 46 11.19 -5.70 7.28
CA ASP A 46 10.80 -7.11 7.37
C ASP A 46 9.28 -7.26 7.11
N LEU A 47 8.84 -6.77 5.94
CA LEU A 47 7.48 -6.88 5.47
C LEU A 47 7.53 -7.00 3.95
N ALA A 48 6.97 -8.08 3.42
CA ALA A 48 6.86 -8.23 1.97
C ALA A 48 6.04 -7.06 1.41
N SER A 49 6.57 -6.39 0.40
CA SER A 49 5.90 -5.21 -0.15
C SER A 49 6.02 -5.11 -1.66
N LEU A 50 4.96 -4.60 -2.27
CA LEU A 50 4.85 -4.38 -3.70
C LEU A 50 4.64 -2.89 -3.98
N CYS A 51 5.58 -2.28 -4.69
CA CYS A 51 5.52 -0.89 -5.14
C CYS A 51 5.04 -0.82 -6.59
N VAL A 52 3.80 -0.39 -6.83
CA VAL A 52 3.17 -0.34 -8.15
C VAL A 52 2.26 0.89 -8.28
N ASP A 53 1.85 1.27 -9.50
CA ASP A 53 0.86 2.34 -9.66
C ASP A 53 -0.51 1.89 -9.12
N THR A 54 -1.01 2.56 -8.07
CA THR A 54 -2.28 2.23 -7.41
C THR A 54 -3.45 3.09 -7.89
N ILE A 55 -3.21 4.01 -8.84
CA ILE A 55 -4.20 4.97 -9.28
C ILE A 55 -5.16 4.36 -10.31
N MET A 56 -6.38 4.05 -9.86
CA MET A 56 -7.42 3.39 -10.64
C MET A 56 -8.34 4.37 -11.42
N ARG A 57 -7.84 5.09 -12.42
CA ARG A 57 -8.65 6.05 -13.20
C ARG A 57 -9.60 5.34 -14.17
N THR A 58 -9.16 4.24 -14.76
CA THR A 58 -9.87 3.49 -15.79
C THR A 58 -10.16 2.05 -15.35
N PRO A 59 -11.06 1.32 -16.03
CA PRO A 59 -11.21 -0.12 -15.81
C PRO A 59 -9.93 -0.92 -16.09
N ALA A 60 -9.11 -0.48 -17.04
CA ALA A 60 -7.84 -1.13 -17.36
C ALA A 60 -6.84 -0.99 -16.19
N ASP A 61 -6.77 0.20 -15.58
CA ASP A 61 -5.92 0.45 -14.40
C ASP A 61 -6.33 -0.46 -13.23
N ARG A 62 -7.64 -0.64 -13.02
CA ARG A 62 -8.18 -1.56 -12.00
C ARG A 62 -7.79 -3.00 -12.28
N ALA A 63 -7.95 -3.46 -13.51
CA ALA A 63 -7.61 -4.82 -13.90
C ALA A 63 -6.11 -5.09 -13.76
N ARG A 64 -5.27 -4.14 -14.17
CA ARG A 64 -3.82 -4.22 -13.98
C ARG A 64 -3.46 -4.33 -12.50
N LEU A 65 -3.92 -3.39 -11.67
CA LEU A 65 -3.62 -3.41 -10.24
C LEU A 65 -4.13 -4.69 -9.56
N ALA A 66 -5.31 -5.17 -9.95
CA ALA A 66 -5.83 -6.44 -9.43
C ALA A 66 -4.92 -7.62 -9.79
N GLN A 67 -4.39 -7.67 -11.02
CA GLN A 67 -3.44 -8.72 -11.42
C GLN A 67 -2.12 -8.60 -10.63
N ASP A 68 -1.56 -7.38 -10.52
CA ASP A 68 -0.34 -7.12 -9.76
C ASP A 68 -0.47 -7.61 -8.30
N VAL A 69 -1.63 -7.35 -7.66
CA VAL A 69 -1.92 -7.78 -6.28
C VAL A 69 -2.07 -9.31 -6.18
N LEU A 70 -2.74 -9.95 -7.14
CA LEU A 70 -2.91 -11.41 -7.15
C LEU A 70 -1.59 -12.13 -7.34
N ASP A 71 -0.76 -11.67 -8.28
CA ASP A 71 0.55 -12.26 -8.56
C ASP A 71 1.45 -12.13 -7.33
N PHE A 72 1.48 -10.96 -6.70
CA PHE A 72 2.21 -10.75 -5.45
C PHE A 72 1.70 -11.63 -4.31
N ALA A 73 0.39 -11.73 -4.11
CA ALA A 73 -0.18 -12.56 -3.06
C ALA A 73 0.14 -14.06 -3.24
N LEU A 74 0.35 -14.53 -4.47
CA LEU A 74 0.78 -15.91 -4.75
C LEU A 74 2.26 -16.16 -4.41
N GLU A 75 3.07 -15.11 -4.30
CA GLU A 75 4.47 -15.19 -3.88
C GLU A 75 4.62 -15.16 -2.35
N LEU A 76 3.61 -14.66 -1.62
CA LEU A 76 3.55 -14.66 -0.16
C LEU A 76 3.26 -16.09 0.33
N THR A 77 4.31 -16.85 0.62
CA THR A 77 4.23 -18.25 1.07
C THR A 77 4.92 -18.46 2.41
#